data_AF-A0A2I0FNA3-F1
#
_entry.id   AF-A0A2I0FNA3-F1
#
_cell.length_a   1.000
_cell.length_b   1.000
_cell.length_c   1.000
_cell.angle_alpha   90.00
_cell.angle_beta   90.00
_cell.angle_gamma   90.00
#
_symmetry.space_group_name_H-M   'P 1'
#
loop_
_entity.id
_entity.type
_entity.pdbx_description
1 polymer ?
#
loop_
_entity_poly.entity_id
_entity_poly.type
_entity_poly.pdbx_seq_one_letter_code
_entity_poly.pdbx_strand_id
1 'polypeptide(L)'
;MSNSRMDSEIAQAIFTVNRHAKTASDNHYLYALKKEALNKMILQDRAQKIGLHFSKNPRKSQQQSSVLVKCGDYYFHMLPKKEDFENLEHLGHLDESYRNPASRMNLRSAKEILSELTGLQPVKKDTAAANPGKAYQPREMNRFYSPKKSYFD
;
A
#
# COMPACT_ATOMS: atom_id res chain seq x y z
N MET A 1 3.97 -30.66 -3.40
CA MET A 1 4.76 -30.12 -4.52
C MET A 1 4.27 -28.71 -4.77
N SER A 2 5.12 -27.70 -4.58
CA SER A 2 4.75 -26.31 -4.89
C SER A 2 4.67 -26.15 -6.40
N ASN A 3 3.47 -26.02 -6.96
CA ASN A 3 3.32 -25.61 -8.35
C ASN A 3 3.96 -24.23 -8.50
N SER A 4 5.10 -24.16 -9.19
CA SER A 4 5.73 -22.88 -9.49
C SER A 4 4.83 -22.12 -10.46
N ARG A 5 4.20 -21.04 -9.98
CA ARG A 5 3.36 -20.17 -10.80
C ARG A 5 4.22 -19.33 -11.74
N MET A 6 3.69 -18.98 -12.90
CA MET A 6 4.38 -18.16 -13.89
C MET A 6 4.53 -16.70 -13.43
N ASP A 7 5.60 -16.03 -13.85
CA ASP A 7 5.87 -14.62 -13.51
C ASP A 7 4.75 -13.69 -13.99
N SER A 8 4.20 -13.97 -15.18
CA SER A 8 3.08 -13.22 -15.76
C SER A 8 1.81 -13.29 -14.90
N GLU A 9 1.53 -14.45 -14.30
CA GLU A 9 0.38 -14.65 -13.41
C GLU A 9 0.56 -13.87 -12.09
N ILE A 10 1.76 -13.93 -11.50
CA ILE A 10 2.09 -13.18 -10.28
C ILE A 10 2.03 -11.69 -10.56
N ALA A 11 2.62 -11.22 -11.67
CA ALA A 11 2.58 -9.82 -12.08
C ALA A 11 1.13 -9.32 -12.27
N GLN A 12 0.29 -10.12 -12.93
CA GLN A 12 -1.13 -9.81 -13.09
C GLN A 12 -1.87 -9.76 -11.74
N ALA A 13 -1.53 -10.66 -10.80
CA ALA A 13 -2.08 -10.63 -9.44
C ALA A 13 -1.66 -9.36 -8.67
N ILE A 14 -0.39 -8.98 -8.72
CA ILE A 14 0.14 -7.74 -8.12
C ILE A 14 -0.58 -6.52 -8.70
N PHE A 15 -0.75 -6.47 -10.02
CA PHE A 15 -1.47 -5.38 -10.70
C PHE A 15 -2.92 -5.27 -10.24
N THR A 16 -3.62 -6.41 -10.18
CA THR A 16 -5.01 -6.49 -9.72
C THR A 16 -5.15 -6.00 -8.28
N VAL A 17 -4.34 -6.52 -7.36
CA VAL A 17 -4.34 -6.10 -5.94
C VAL A 17 -4.06 -4.60 -5.80
N ASN A 18 -3.08 -4.06 -6.54
CA ASN A 18 -2.75 -2.64 -6.50
C ASN A 18 -3.89 -1.76 -7.04
N ARG A 19 -4.62 -2.19 -8.08
CA ARG A 19 -5.80 -1.48 -8.59
C ARG A 19 -6.87 -1.37 -7.51
N HIS A 20 -7.16 -2.46 -6.81
CA HIS A 20 -8.16 -2.48 -5.73
C HIS A 20 -7.70 -1.74 -4.47
N ALA A 21 -6.41 -1.77 -4.13
CA ALA A 21 -5.86 -1.05 -2.98
C ALA A 21 -6.06 0.47 -3.08
N LYS A 22 -6.06 1.03 -4.29
CA LYS A 22 -6.30 2.47 -4.52
C LYS A 22 -7.73 2.92 -4.20
N THR A 23 -8.69 2.00 -4.24
CA THR A 23 -10.11 2.32 -4.08
C THR A 23 -10.75 1.69 -2.85
N ALA A 24 -10.10 0.70 -2.23
CA ALA A 24 -10.61 0.03 -1.03
C ALA A 24 -10.51 0.91 0.21
N SER A 25 -11.57 0.92 1.04
CA SER A 25 -11.61 1.64 2.32
C SER A 25 -10.60 1.07 3.34
N ASP A 26 -10.39 -0.25 3.33
CA ASP A 26 -9.32 -0.92 4.10
C ASP A 26 -8.31 -1.53 3.11
N ASN A 27 -7.22 -0.80 2.86
CA ASN A 27 -6.23 -1.15 1.85
C ASN A 27 -4.90 -1.66 2.43
N HIS A 28 -4.75 -1.69 3.76
CA HIS A 28 -3.49 -2.02 4.42
C HIS A 28 -2.99 -3.42 4.02
N TYR A 29 -3.86 -4.42 4.08
CA TYR A 29 -3.53 -5.78 3.67
C TYR A 29 -3.14 -5.89 2.18
N LEU A 30 -3.83 -5.16 1.31
CA LEU A 30 -3.55 -5.18 -0.14
C LEU A 30 -2.20 -4.55 -0.47
N TYR A 31 -1.85 -3.44 0.20
CA TYR A 31 -0.53 -2.84 0.06
C TYR A 31 0.58 -3.74 0.62
N ALA A 32 0.33 -4.43 1.73
CA ALA A 32 1.27 -5.41 2.28
C ALA A 32 1.52 -6.56 1.30
N LEU A 33 0.45 -7.15 0.74
CA LEU A 33 0.56 -8.19 -0.29
C LEU A 33 1.38 -7.72 -1.50
N LYS A 34 1.08 -6.54 -2.05
CA LYS A 34 1.82 -5.97 -3.18
C LYS A 34 3.31 -5.82 -2.84
N LYS A 35 3.61 -5.20 -1.69
CA LYS A 35 4.98 -4.90 -1.26
C LYS A 35 5.80 -6.17 -1.09
N GLU A 36 5.28 -7.14 -0.32
CA GLU A 36 5.99 -8.37 -0.03
C GLU A 36 6.13 -9.26 -1.27
N ALA A 37 5.11 -9.30 -2.15
CA ALA A 37 5.20 -10.04 -3.40
C ALA A 37 6.31 -9.48 -4.30
N LEU A 38 6.38 -8.16 -4.49
CA LEU A 38 7.45 -7.55 -5.28
C LEU A 38 8.83 -7.78 -4.66
N ASN A 39 8.97 -7.64 -3.33
CA ASN A 39 10.22 -7.92 -2.64
C ASN A 39 10.69 -9.36 -2.86
N LYS A 40 9.78 -10.35 -2.74
CA LYS A 40 10.11 -11.76 -3.00
C LYS A 40 10.49 -12.00 -4.46
N MET A 41 9.76 -11.41 -5.41
CA MET A 41 10.07 -11.58 -6.83
C MET A 41 11.45 -10.98 -7.18
N ILE A 42 11.81 -9.84 -6.59
CA ILE A 42 13.14 -9.23 -6.75
C ILE A 42 14.22 -10.12 -6.13
N LEU A 43 13.99 -10.62 -4.90
CA LEU A 43 14.94 -11.51 -4.21
C LEU A 43 15.18 -12.83 -4.95
N GLN A 44 14.20 -13.29 -5.72
CA GLN A 44 14.25 -14.51 -6.53
C GLN A 44 14.77 -14.25 -7.95
N ASP A 45 15.22 -13.04 -8.28
CA ASP A 45 15.64 -12.61 -9.63
C ASP A 45 14.54 -12.79 -10.71
N ARG A 46 13.27 -12.83 -10.29
CA ARG A 46 12.08 -12.93 -11.16
C ARG A 46 11.48 -11.56 -11.49
N ALA A 47 11.96 -10.51 -10.83
CA ALA A 47 11.63 -9.13 -11.11
C ALA A 47 12.89 -8.27 -10.97
N GLN A 48 12.98 -7.21 -11.76
CA GLN A 48 14.17 -6.37 -11.84
C GLN A 48 13.82 -4.92 -11.53
N LYS A 49 14.64 -4.27 -10.71
CA LYS A 49 14.63 -2.81 -10.57
C LYS A 49 15.30 -2.22 -11.82
N ILE A 50 14.55 -1.44 -12.58
CA ILE A 50 15.00 -0.90 -13.87
C ILE A 50 15.66 0.46 -13.70
N GLY A 51 15.14 1.31 -12.80
CA GLY A 51 15.64 2.66 -12.63
C GLY A 51 14.80 3.50 -11.67
N LEU A 52 15.12 4.78 -11.57
CA LEU A 52 14.39 5.76 -10.77
C LEU A 52 13.61 6.74 -11.66
N HIS A 53 12.36 7.01 -11.32
CA HIS A 53 11.54 8.07 -11.92
C HIS A 53 11.25 9.17 -10.90
N PHE A 54 11.17 10.41 -11.37
CA PHE A 54 10.59 11.50 -10.58
C PHE A 54 9.11 11.25 -10.34
N SER A 55 8.67 11.48 -9.12
CA SER A 55 7.26 11.45 -8.76
C SER A 55 6.54 12.65 -9.35
N LYS A 56 5.30 12.42 -9.82
CA LYS A 56 4.51 13.45 -10.50
C LYS A 56 4.03 14.58 -9.56
N ASN A 57 3.78 14.26 -8.28
CA ASN A 57 3.18 15.18 -7.31
C ASN A 57 4.04 15.31 -6.02
N PRO A 58 5.17 16.02 -6.06
CA PRO A 58 6.00 16.28 -4.88
C PRO A 58 5.28 17.24 -3.91
N ARG A 59 4.82 16.75 -2.75
CA ARG A 59 3.98 17.53 -1.80
C ARG A 59 4.66 18.79 -1.21
N LYS A 60 5.99 18.80 -1.05
CA LYS A 60 6.73 19.87 -0.34
C LYS A 60 7.70 20.65 -1.25
N SER A 61 7.44 20.71 -2.55
CA SER A 61 8.37 21.27 -3.55
C SER A 61 9.77 20.62 -3.54
N GLN A 62 9.93 19.48 -2.88
CA GLN A 62 11.13 18.66 -2.90
C GLN A 62 10.92 17.56 -3.94
N GLN A 63 11.86 17.44 -4.87
CA GLN A 63 11.87 16.37 -5.86
C GLN A 63 11.95 15.01 -5.13
N GLN A 64 11.01 14.13 -5.41
CA GLN A 64 10.97 12.77 -4.86
C GLN A 64 11.05 11.78 -6.01
N SER A 65 11.82 10.72 -5.84
CA SER A 65 11.94 9.65 -6.84
C SER A 65 11.22 8.37 -6.38
N SER A 66 10.91 7.50 -7.33
CA SER A 66 10.32 6.18 -7.12
C SER A 66 11.04 5.16 -7.96
N VAL A 67 11.20 3.95 -7.44
CA VAL A 67 11.86 2.85 -8.15
C VAL A 67 10.88 2.23 -9.13
N LEU A 68 11.26 2.17 -10.40
CA LEU A 68 10.57 1.40 -11.42
C LEU A 68 11.03 -0.06 -11.35
N VAL A 69 10.08 -0.98 -11.19
CA VAL A 69 10.32 -2.41 -11.15
C VAL A 69 9.56 -3.09 -12.28
N LYS A 70 10.25 -3.90 -13.06
CA LYS A 70 9.65 -4.77 -14.09
C LYS A 70 9.45 -6.17 -13.53
N CYS A 71 8.26 -6.73 -13.69
CA CYS A 71 7.93 -8.10 -13.34
C CYS A 71 6.99 -8.66 -14.42
N GLY A 72 7.46 -9.66 -15.19
CA GLY A 72 6.82 -10.05 -16.45
C GLY A 72 6.66 -8.86 -17.40
N ASP A 73 5.45 -8.71 -17.95
CA ASP A 73 5.05 -7.60 -18.84
C ASP A 73 4.51 -6.37 -18.08
N TYR A 74 4.65 -6.34 -16.76
CA TYR A 74 4.13 -5.28 -15.92
C TYR A 74 5.24 -4.46 -15.28
N TYR A 75 4.97 -3.17 -15.12
CA TYR A 75 5.83 -2.23 -14.42
C TYR A 75 5.13 -1.70 -13.17
N PHE A 76 5.89 -1.60 -12.08
CA PHE A 76 5.42 -1.20 -10.77
C PHE A 76 6.33 -0.13 -10.19
N HIS A 77 5.74 0.75 -9.37
CA HIS A 77 6.49 1.72 -8.58
C HIS A 77 6.57 1.28 -7.12
N MET A 78 7.76 1.42 -6.56
CA MET A 78 8.08 1.19 -5.14
C MET A 78 8.75 2.43 -4.54
N LEU A 79 8.71 2.52 -3.20
CA LEU A 79 9.49 3.53 -2.48
C LEU A 79 10.98 3.21 -2.64
N PRO A 80 11.82 4.20 -2.98
CA PRO A 80 13.25 4.00 -3.10
C PRO A 80 13.89 3.82 -1.72
N LYS A 81 14.95 3.03 -1.69
CA LYS A 81 15.90 2.92 -0.58
C LYS A 81 17.19 3.66 -0.92
N LYS A 82 18.05 3.85 0.07
CA LYS A 82 19.36 4.51 -0.12
C LYS A 82 20.19 3.83 -1.23
N GLU A 83 20.28 2.50 -1.16
CA GLU A 83 20.95 1.65 -2.15
C GLU A 83 20.44 1.85 -3.58
N ASP A 84 19.16 2.21 -3.77
CA ASP A 84 18.60 2.42 -5.09
C ASP A 84 19.16 3.69 -5.75
N PHE A 85 19.42 4.75 -4.97
CA PHE A 85 20.02 5.99 -5.49
C PHE A 85 21.50 5.84 -5.86
N GLU A 86 22.18 4.88 -5.22
CA GLU A 86 23.60 4.61 -5.47
C GLU A 86 23.78 3.72 -6.72
N ASN A 87 22.85 2.78 -6.95
CA ASN A 87 23.02 1.72 -7.95
C ASN A 87 22.11 1.83 -9.19
N LEU A 88 21.04 2.62 -9.15
CA LEU A 88 20.10 2.72 -10.27
C LEU A 88 20.22 4.06 -11.00
N GLU A 89 20.14 3.98 -12.33
CA GLU A 89 20.06 5.18 -13.17
C GLU A 89 18.73 5.92 -12.96
N HIS A 90 18.80 7.25 -13.01
CA HIS A 90 17.62 8.09 -12.98
C HIS A 90 17.07 8.31 -14.40
N LEU A 91 15.95 7.66 -14.70
CA LEU A 91 15.29 7.66 -16.02
C LEU A 91 14.50 8.95 -16.31
N GLY A 92 14.44 9.86 -15.34
CA GLY A 92 13.81 11.17 -15.50
C GLY A 92 12.33 11.16 -15.15
N HIS A 93 11.51 11.76 -16.01
CA HIS A 93 10.06 11.82 -15.82
C HIS A 93 9.38 10.52 -16.28
N LEU A 94 8.21 10.25 -15.69
CA LEU A 94 7.42 9.07 -16.04
C LEU A 94 6.97 9.13 -17.50
N ASP A 95 7.21 8.05 -18.24
CA ASP A 95 6.61 7.86 -19.56
C ASP A 95 5.09 7.65 -19.43
N GLU A 96 4.32 8.59 -19.98
CA GLU A 96 2.84 8.55 -19.96
C GLU A 96 2.25 7.69 -21.09
N SER A 97 3.04 7.34 -22.10
CA SER A 97 2.61 6.54 -23.25
C SER A 97 2.45 5.07 -22.90
N TYR A 98 3.31 4.55 -22.01
CA TYR A 98 3.26 3.17 -21.59
C TYR A 98 2.12 2.88 -20.60
N ARG A 99 1.43 1.76 -20.82
CA ARG A 99 0.39 1.24 -19.93
C ARG A 99 0.62 -0.24 -19.68
N ASN A 100 0.49 -0.65 -18.41
CA ASN A 100 0.45 -2.06 -18.06
C ASN A 100 -0.69 -2.77 -18.79
N PRO A 101 -0.50 -4.03 -19.23
CA PRO A 101 -1.52 -4.78 -19.92
C PRO A 101 -2.76 -5.02 -19.04
N ALA A 102 -3.93 -5.06 -19.66
CA ALA A 102 -5.20 -5.25 -18.96
C ALA A 102 -5.23 -6.59 -18.21
N SER A 103 -5.78 -6.59 -16.99
CA SER A 103 -5.98 -7.80 -16.19
C SER A 103 -7.43 -8.26 -16.26
N ARG A 104 -7.62 -9.56 -16.46
CA ARG A 104 -8.92 -10.24 -16.31
C ARG A 104 -9.07 -10.94 -14.95
N MET A 105 -8.03 -10.91 -14.13
CA MET A 105 -8.01 -11.58 -12.83
C MET A 105 -8.88 -10.84 -11.82
N ASN A 106 -9.72 -11.58 -11.09
CA ASN A 106 -10.53 -11.01 -10.03
C ASN A 106 -9.70 -10.83 -8.73
N LEU A 107 -10.16 -9.97 -7.82
CA LEU A 107 -9.44 -9.65 -6.57
C LEU A 107 -9.27 -10.87 -5.66
N ARG A 108 -10.24 -11.79 -5.61
CA ARG A 108 -10.17 -12.97 -4.74
C ARG A 108 -9.02 -13.87 -5.17
N SER A 109 -9.01 -14.26 -6.44
CA SER A 109 -7.94 -15.06 -7.03
C SER A 109 -6.60 -14.38 -6.81
N ALA A 110 -6.47 -13.09 -7.15
CA ALA A 110 -5.22 -12.34 -6.96
C ALA A 110 -4.72 -12.37 -5.51
N LYS A 111 -5.60 -12.22 -4.51
CA LYS A 111 -5.22 -12.35 -3.09
C LYS A 111 -4.75 -13.75 -2.76
N GLU A 112 -5.43 -14.79 -3.24
CA GLU A 112 -5.03 -16.19 -3.02
C GLU A 112 -3.61 -16.42 -3.58
N ILE A 113 -3.35 -16.02 -4.84
CA ILE A 113 -2.01 -16.10 -5.46
C ILE A 113 -0.94 -15.44 -4.59
N LEU A 114 -1.17 -14.17 -4.21
CA LEU A 114 -0.17 -13.42 -3.47
C LEU A 114 -0.04 -13.89 -2.02
N SER A 115 -1.10 -14.39 -1.40
CA SER A 115 -1.06 -14.95 -0.05
C SER A 115 -0.26 -16.24 0.00
N GLU A 116 -0.37 -17.10 -1.03
CA GLU A 116 0.45 -18.31 -1.15
C GLU A 116 1.93 -17.95 -1.36
N LEU A 117 2.22 -16.98 -2.23
CA LEU A 117 3.58 -16.51 -2.48
C LEU A 117 4.21 -15.85 -1.25
N THR A 118 3.47 -14.96 -0.58
CA THR A 118 4.00 -14.12 0.51
C THR A 118 3.93 -14.79 1.88
N GLY A 119 2.95 -15.67 2.09
CA GLY A 119 2.58 -16.21 3.40
C GLY A 119 1.71 -15.26 4.24
N LEU A 120 1.35 -14.08 3.70
CA LEU A 120 0.57 -13.08 4.43
C LEU A 120 -0.91 -13.43 4.47
N GLN A 121 -1.46 -13.48 5.67
CA GLN A 121 -2.88 -13.68 5.92
C GLN A 121 -3.55 -12.35 6.32
N PRO A 122 -4.84 -12.16 5.96
CA PRO A 122 -5.57 -10.98 6.40
C PRO A 122 -5.67 -11.01 7.93
N VAL A 123 -5.31 -9.90 8.57
CA VAL A 123 -5.56 -9.72 9.99
C VAL A 123 -7.06 -9.76 10.17
N LYS A 124 -7.58 -10.81 10.81
CA LYS A 124 -8.96 -10.81 11.28
C LYS A 124 -9.03 -9.66 12.27
N LYS A 125 -9.73 -8.59 11.92
CA LYS A 125 -10.24 -7.69 12.94
C LYS A 125 -11.15 -8.58 13.76
N ASP A 126 -10.66 -9.04 14.91
CA ASP A 126 -11.53 -9.55 15.94
C ASP A 126 -12.63 -8.49 16.03
N THR A 127 -13.84 -8.89 15.68
CA THR A 127 -15.01 -8.09 15.95
C THR A 127 -14.95 -7.89 17.45
N ALA A 128 -14.33 -6.80 17.90
CA ALA A 128 -14.37 -6.38 19.28
C ALA A 128 -15.85 -6.43 19.58
N ALA A 129 -16.23 -7.38 20.44
CA ALA A 129 -17.62 -7.64 20.79
C ALA A 129 -18.22 -6.26 21.01
N ALA A 130 -19.13 -5.85 20.12
CA ALA A 130 -19.82 -4.59 20.27
C ALA A 130 -20.54 -4.74 21.60
N ASN A 131 -19.94 -4.23 22.69
CA ASN A 131 -20.51 -4.30 24.02
C ASN A 131 -21.91 -3.68 23.90
N PRO A 132 -23.00 -4.45 23.92
CA PRO A 132 -24.33 -3.89 23.82
C PRO A 132 -24.67 -3.42 25.22
N GLY A 133 -24.07 -2.30 25.65
CA GLY A 133 -24.18 -1.90 27.06
C GLY A 133 -23.16 -0.88 27.53
N LYS A 134 -23.09 0.28 26.88
CA LYS A 134 -22.85 1.50 27.66
C LYS A 134 -24.00 2.46 27.39
N ALA A 135 -25.01 2.37 28.25
CA ALA A 135 -26.02 3.41 28.36
C ALA A 135 -25.32 4.76 28.51
N TYR A 136 -25.78 5.76 27.76
CA TYR A 136 -25.28 7.12 27.84
C TYR A 136 -25.42 7.63 29.28
N GLN A 137 -24.30 7.83 29.97
CA GLN A 137 -24.26 8.51 31.26
C GLN A 137 -24.00 10.00 30.97
N PRO A 138 -24.96 10.90 31.22
CA PRO A 138 -24.71 12.33 31.07
C PRO A 138 -23.55 12.71 32.00
N ARG A 139 -22.58 13.47 31.47
CA ARG A 139 -21.50 14.02 32.30
C ARG A 139 -22.11 14.94 33.35
N GLU A 140 -21.88 14.64 34.62
CA GLU A 140 -22.15 15.58 35.69
C GLU A 140 -21.29 16.82 35.47
N MET A 141 -21.95 17.87 34.99
CA MET A 141 -21.34 19.17 34.84
C MET A 141 -21.27 19.77 36.25
N ASN A 142 -20.21 19.44 36.98
CA ASN A 142 -19.82 20.22 38.16
C ASN A 142 -19.48 21.62 37.67
N ARG A 143 -20.52 22.45 37.56
CA ARG A 143 -20.44 23.90 37.46
C ARG A 143 -19.86 24.38 38.79
N PHE A 144 -18.54 24.26 38.95
CA PHE A 144 -17.80 25.11 39.85
C PHE A 144 -17.88 26.52 39.27
N TYR A 145 -18.99 27.17 39.61
CA TYR A 145 -19.20 28.58 39.52
C TYR A 145 -18.17 29.21 40.46
N SER A 146 -16.98 29.51 39.95
CA SER A 146 -16.04 30.37 40.67
C SER A 146 -16.62 31.79 40.58
N PRO A 147 -17.05 32.42 41.69
CA PRO A 147 -17.46 33.82 41.62
C PRO A 147 -16.24 34.64 41.22
N LYS A 148 -16.26 35.19 39.99
CA LYS A 148 -15.27 36.18 39.58
C LYS A 148 -15.49 37.43 40.45
N LYS A 149 -14.41 37.96 41.02
CA LYS A 149 -14.38 39.29 41.65
C LYS A 149 -15.00 40.31 40.69
N SER A 150 -15.97 41.07 41.18
CA SER A 150 -16.48 42.27 40.52
C SER A 150 -15.33 43.22 40.22
N TYR A 151 -15.29 43.76 39.00
CA TYR A 151 -14.34 44.78 38.54
C TYR A 151 -14.93 46.20 38.67
N PHE A 152 -15.88 46.36 39.59
CA PHE A 152 -16.47 47.63 40.01
C PHE A 152 -16.60 47.60 41.53
N ASP A 153 -15.47 47.84 42.19
CA ASP A 153 -15.31 48.49 43.50
C ASP A 153 -13.86 49.00 43.57
#